data_AF-A0A845CXZ1-F1
#
_entry.id   AF-A0A845CXZ1-F1
#
_cell.length_a   1.000
_cell.length_b   1.000
_cell.length_c   1.000
_cell.angle_alpha   90.00
_cell.angle_beta   90.00
_cell.angle_gamma   90.00
#
_symmetry.space_group_name_H-M   'P 1'
#
loop_
_entity.id
_entity.type
_entity.pdbx_description
1 polymer ?
#
loop_
_entity_poly.entity_id
_entity_poly.type
_entity_poly.pdbx_seq_one_letter_code
_entity_poly.pdbx_strand_id
1 'polypeptide(L)'
;MTQFPAAPAGELGAEYAEKLRRSYLNYRWPLFLLEPEEYTRPCLENGWTPLASAAHIAYWDSFQLRRMQSAIDPHGVEPLPSSVESNDEMAASENRSWDTVLTEADEARQALISFALSLTDDQIEAEYEDRGQRSQIVKMLLERMPEHVAEHAVDVHRYCFSTDRWGRERLFRFYRRHFNNLLDSITGLTEESCTTVPVGGDWTVRDLLAHILAWDEYVLELVKRWPDISLTDALSEGPEVNGGDEFSEWASGEVDTVNARLQDARAGLTMIEVLDGLATCHRRIVNRCRRMSDEAMRTEVEYDEGERGNVVNLLVSTSAHTADHAAEIYAARADGRLVPLRLRIQPE
;
A
#
# COMPACT_ATOMS: atom_id res chain seq x y z
N MET A 1 21.21 2.91 -39.50
CA MET A 1 20.47 2.66 -38.25
C MET A 1 19.11 2.12 -38.63
N THR A 2 18.99 0.80 -38.68
CA THR A 2 17.74 0.09 -38.96
C THR A 2 17.02 -0.08 -37.64
N GLN A 3 15.96 0.71 -37.41
CA GLN A 3 15.02 0.45 -36.32
C GLN A 3 14.26 -0.83 -36.68
N PHE A 4 14.46 -1.89 -35.91
CA PHE A 4 13.57 -3.04 -35.92
C PHE A 4 12.24 -2.62 -35.27
N PRO A 5 11.08 -2.92 -35.88
CA PRO A 5 9.80 -2.70 -35.22
C PRO A 5 9.71 -3.61 -33.99
N ALA A 6 9.30 -3.05 -32.85
CA ALA A 6 9.01 -3.83 -31.65
C ALA A 6 7.90 -4.83 -31.99
N ALA A 7 8.18 -6.12 -31.83
CA ALA A 7 7.16 -7.16 -31.91
C ALA A 7 6.08 -6.88 -30.83
N PRO A 8 4.80 -7.16 -31.08
CA PRO A 8 3.79 -7.10 -30.03
C PRO A 8 4.20 -8.03 -28.89
N ALA A 9 4.07 -7.55 -27.66
CA ALA A 9 4.27 -8.37 -26.46
C ALA A 9 3.45 -9.68 -26.57
N GLY A 10 4.07 -10.81 -26.24
CA GLY A 10 3.35 -12.08 -26.13
C GLY A 10 2.33 -12.04 -25.00
N GLU A 11 1.27 -12.87 -25.09
CA GLU A 11 0.23 -12.95 -24.05
C GLU A 11 0.84 -13.38 -22.70
N LEU A 12 1.82 -14.30 -22.73
CA LEU A 12 2.54 -14.73 -21.54
C LEU A 12 3.40 -13.62 -20.93
N GLY A 13 4.04 -12.81 -21.77
CA GLY A 13 4.85 -11.67 -21.32
C GLY A 13 4.02 -10.67 -20.51
N ALA A 14 2.81 -10.36 -20.99
CA ALA A 14 1.86 -9.50 -20.28
C ALA A 14 1.38 -10.14 -18.96
N GLU A 15 1.09 -11.44 -18.95
CA GLU A 15 0.68 -12.17 -17.75
C GLU A 15 1.77 -12.14 -16.66
N TYR A 16 3.03 -12.45 -17.01
CA TYR A 16 4.13 -12.42 -16.05
C TYR A 16 4.44 -11.00 -15.57
N ALA A 17 4.35 -10.00 -16.45
CA ALA A 17 4.50 -8.60 -16.08
C ALA A 17 3.48 -8.18 -15.02
N GLU A 18 2.23 -8.63 -15.13
CA GLU A 18 1.19 -8.35 -14.12
C GLU A 18 1.45 -9.08 -12.81
N LYS A 19 1.87 -10.35 -12.84
CA LYS A 19 2.28 -11.10 -11.65
C LYS A 19 3.42 -10.40 -10.90
N LEU A 20 4.46 -9.96 -11.63
CA LEU A 20 5.61 -9.23 -11.09
C LEU A 20 5.20 -7.89 -10.48
N ARG A 21 4.28 -7.16 -11.13
CA ARG A 21 3.73 -5.88 -10.65
C ARG A 21 2.96 -6.11 -9.35
N ARG A 22 2.00 -7.03 -9.35
CA ARG A 22 1.15 -7.32 -8.19
C ARG A 22 1.95 -7.79 -6.99
N SER A 23 2.90 -8.72 -7.17
CA SER A 23 3.73 -9.20 -6.06
C SER A 23 4.56 -8.07 -5.44
N TYR A 24 5.12 -7.19 -6.28
CA TYR A 24 5.93 -6.07 -5.80
C TYR A 24 5.10 -4.99 -5.14
N LEU A 25 3.91 -4.66 -5.66
CA LEU A 25 2.99 -3.74 -4.99
C LEU A 25 2.61 -4.26 -3.60
N ASN A 26 2.33 -5.56 -3.46
CA ASN A 26 2.03 -6.18 -2.17
C ASN A 26 3.19 -6.07 -1.17
N TYR A 27 4.44 -6.13 -1.65
CA TYR A 27 5.64 -5.90 -0.84
C TYR A 27 5.85 -4.42 -0.49
N ARG A 28 5.67 -3.55 -1.50
CA ARG A 28 6.00 -2.13 -1.44
C ARG A 28 5.03 -1.32 -0.60
N TRP A 29 3.77 -1.72 -0.62
CA TRP A 29 2.67 -1.06 0.09
C TRP A 29 2.86 -0.95 1.61
N PRO A 30 3.07 -2.06 2.35
CA PRO A 30 3.22 -1.97 3.82
C PRO A 30 4.47 -1.19 4.24
N LEU A 31 5.47 -1.04 3.38
CA LEU A 31 6.68 -0.23 3.69
C LEU A 31 6.37 1.25 3.93
N PHE A 32 5.29 1.80 3.37
CA PHE A 32 4.84 3.16 3.67
C PHE A 32 4.38 3.35 5.13
N LEU A 33 4.06 2.24 5.81
CA LEU A 33 3.65 2.24 7.22
C LEU A 33 4.84 2.17 8.18
N LEU A 34 6.07 2.08 7.68
CA LEU A 34 7.27 2.11 8.51
C LEU A 34 7.53 3.53 9.04
N GLU A 35 8.10 3.62 10.24
CA GLU A 35 8.70 4.83 10.78
C GLU A 35 10.20 4.87 10.45
N PRO A 36 10.80 6.06 10.28
CA PRO A 36 12.20 6.18 9.86
C PRO A 36 13.20 5.40 10.71
N GLU A 37 12.98 5.31 12.02
CA GLU A 37 13.80 4.53 12.94
C GLU A 37 13.74 3.01 12.71
N GLU A 38 12.75 2.52 11.96
CA GLU A 38 12.58 1.09 11.69
C GLU A 38 13.28 0.64 10.42
N TYR A 39 13.56 1.54 9.48
CA TYR A 39 14.18 1.18 8.21
C TYR A 39 15.46 0.34 8.42
N THR A 40 16.25 0.67 9.44
CA THR A 40 17.51 0.02 9.78
C THR A 40 17.43 -0.87 11.01
N ARG A 41 16.26 -1.07 11.60
CA ARG A 41 16.10 -1.91 12.81
C ARG A 41 15.80 -3.36 12.41
N PRO A 42 16.51 -4.37 12.96
CA PRO A 42 16.22 -5.76 12.66
C PRO A 42 14.90 -6.16 13.34
N CYS A 43 13.80 -6.10 12.58
CA CYS A 43 12.45 -6.23 13.12
C CYS A 43 11.53 -7.15 12.32
N LEU A 44 11.99 -7.64 11.17
CA LEU A 44 11.31 -8.70 10.42
C LEU A 44 11.56 -10.06 11.11
N GLU A 45 10.71 -11.05 10.87
CA GLU A 45 10.78 -12.36 11.56
C GLU A 45 12.09 -13.10 11.33
N ASN A 46 12.67 -12.96 10.13
CA ASN A 46 13.97 -13.51 9.75
C ASN A 46 15.16 -12.72 10.36
N GLY A 47 14.91 -11.73 11.22
CA GLY A 47 15.92 -10.88 11.84
C GLY A 47 16.46 -9.77 10.92
N TRP A 48 15.92 -9.64 9.70
CA TRP A 48 16.36 -8.59 8.78
C TRP A 48 15.78 -7.23 9.14
N THR A 49 16.48 -6.20 8.68
CA THR A 49 15.94 -4.85 8.61
C THR A 49 15.04 -4.73 7.38
N PRO A 50 14.04 -3.83 7.37
CA PRO A 50 13.33 -3.48 6.15
C PRO A 50 14.26 -3.05 5.01
N LEU A 51 15.33 -2.31 5.33
CA LEU A 51 16.36 -1.90 4.37
C LEU A 51 17.05 -3.10 3.71
N ALA A 52 17.43 -4.11 4.51
CA ALA A 52 18.05 -5.33 4.02
C ALA A 52 17.10 -6.11 3.10
N SER A 53 15.82 -6.23 3.47
CA SER A 53 14.81 -6.86 2.62
C SER A 53 14.67 -6.15 1.26
N ALA A 54 14.65 -4.81 1.25
CA ALA A 54 14.54 -4.04 0.01
C ALA A 54 15.79 -4.19 -0.88
N ALA A 55 16.98 -4.14 -0.27
CA ALA A 55 18.25 -4.35 -0.97
C ALA A 55 18.35 -5.76 -1.56
N HIS A 56 17.88 -6.78 -0.83
CA HIS A 56 17.83 -8.16 -1.30
C HIS A 56 16.96 -8.31 -2.55
N ILE A 57 15.78 -7.70 -2.55
CA ILE A 57 14.87 -7.73 -3.70
C ILE A 57 15.49 -6.99 -4.89
N ALA A 58 16.04 -5.78 -4.68
CA ALA A 58 16.69 -5.01 -5.74
C ALA A 58 17.81 -5.82 -6.42
N TYR A 59 18.63 -6.50 -5.62
CA TYR A 59 19.68 -7.37 -6.12
C TYR A 59 19.11 -8.56 -6.90
N TRP A 60 18.17 -9.32 -6.34
CA TRP A 60 17.63 -10.52 -6.99
C TRP A 60 16.93 -10.20 -8.30
N ASP A 61 16.17 -9.10 -8.36
CA ASP A 61 15.54 -8.62 -9.58
C ASP A 61 16.58 -8.31 -10.66
N SER A 62 17.60 -7.52 -10.29
CA SER A 62 18.68 -7.15 -11.21
C SER A 62 19.49 -8.36 -11.67
N PHE A 63 19.79 -9.28 -10.75
CA PHE A 63 20.60 -10.46 -11.01
C PHE A 63 19.87 -11.45 -11.92
N GLN A 64 18.61 -11.77 -11.63
CA GLN A 64 17.82 -12.71 -12.43
C GLN A 64 17.45 -12.10 -13.79
N LEU A 65 17.22 -10.79 -13.87
CA LEU A 65 17.06 -10.09 -15.14
C LEU A 65 18.29 -10.30 -16.04
N ARG A 66 19.50 -10.02 -15.53
CA ARG A 66 20.74 -10.22 -16.30
C ARG A 66 20.95 -11.69 -16.70
N ARG A 67 20.59 -12.63 -15.84
CA ARG A 67 20.66 -14.07 -16.15
C ARG A 67 19.73 -14.44 -17.30
N MET A 68 18.48 -13.97 -17.29
CA MET A 68 17.53 -14.21 -18.39
C MET A 68 18.00 -13.54 -19.68
N GLN A 69 18.49 -12.30 -19.62
CA GLN A 69 19.04 -11.60 -20.78
C GLN A 69 20.22 -12.35 -21.39
N SER A 70 21.16 -12.83 -20.56
CA SER A 70 22.31 -13.62 -21.03
C SER A 70 21.91 -14.97 -21.60
N ALA A 71 20.82 -15.58 -21.12
CA ALA A 71 20.32 -16.83 -21.69
C ALA A 71 19.77 -16.62 -23.11
N ILE A 72 19.10 -15.48 -23.36
CA ILE A 72 18.48 -15.15 -24.65
C ILE A 72 19.51 -14.60 -25.65
N ASP A 73 20.50 -13.84 -25.20
CA ASP A 73 21.56 -13.27 -26.05
C ASP A 73 22.85 -14.13 -25.99
N PRO A 74 23.20 -14.89 -27.05
CA PRO A 74 24.41 -15.72 -27.10
C PRO A 74 25.73 -14.94 -27.03
N HIS A 75 25.70 -13.62 -27.19
CA HIS A 75 26.84 -12.72 -27.02
C HIS A 75 26.78 -11.93 -25.69
N GLY A 76 25.74 -12.16 -24.89
CA GLY A 76 25.61 -11.63 -23.55
C GLY A 76 26.74 -12.15 -22.67
N VAL A 77 27.43 -11.23 -21.99
CA VAL A 77 28.41 -11.60 -20.96
C VAL A 77 27.62 -12.21 -19.81
N GLU A 78 27.84 -13.50 -19.54
CA GLU A 78 27.27 -14.18 -18.38
C GLU A 78 27.60 -13.35 -17.13
N PRO A 79 26.61 -13.00 -16.29
CA PRO A 79 26.92 -12.33 -15.04
C PRO A 79 27.79 -13.26 -14.21
N LEU A 80 29.07 -12.92 -14.07
CA LEU A 80 29.96 -13.61 -13.13
C LEU A 80 29.24 -13.61 -11.78
N PRO A 81 29.10 -14.77 -11.11
CA PRO A 81 28.61 -14.78 -9.75
C PRO A 81 29.48 -13.80 -8.96
N SER A 82 28.84 -12.79 -8.36
CA SER A 82 29.57 -11.82 -7.54
C SER A 82 30.39 -12.58 -6.51
N SER A 83 31.61 -12.11 -6.22
CA SER A 83 32.51 -12.72 -5.23
C SER A 83 32.04 -12.51 -3.78
N VAL A 84 30.74 -12.37 -3.56
CA VAL A 84 30.14 -12.15 -2.25
C VAL A 84 29.80 -13.52 -1.65
N GLU A 85 30.11 -13.70 -0.38
CA GLU A 85 29.69 -14.81 0.47
C GLU A 85 28.14 -14.76 0.59
N SER A 86 27.39 -15.17 -0.44
CA SER A 86 25.91 -15.12 -0.54
C SER A 86 25.25 -13.72 -0.58
N ASN A 87 24.10 -13.62 -1.27
CA ASN A 87 23.33 -12.37 -1.36
C ASN A 87 22.75 -11.92 -0.01
N ASP A 88 22.44 -12.88 0.86
CA ASP A 88 21.86 -12.61 2.17
C ASP A 88 22.83 -11.82 3.06
N GLU A 89 24.13 -12.06 2.94
CA GLU A 89 25.16 -11.33 3.68
C GLU A 89 25.35 -9.89 3.15
N MET A 90 25.18 -9.68 1.83
CA MET A 90 25.18 -8.33 1.24
C MET A 90 23.98 -7.51 1.72
N ALA A 91 22.78 -8.11 1.68
CA ALA A 91 21.57 -7.49 2.18
C ALA A 91 21.67 -7.17 3.68
N ALA A 92 22.19 -8.11 4.49
CA ALA A 92 22.35 -7.93 5.93
C ALA A 92 23.38 -6.85 6.31
N SER A 93 24.34 -6.55 5.43
CA SER A 93 25.35 -5.50 5.64
C SER A 93 25.00 -4.15 5.00
N GLU A 94 23.80 -4.03 4.42
CA GLU A 94 23.34 -2.80 3.76
C GLU A 94 23.32 -1.60 4.73
N ASN A 95 23.93 -0.49 4.29
CA ASN A 95 24.10 0.72 5.09
C ASN A 95 23.78 2.01 4.32
N ARG A 96 23.36 1.91 3.07
CA ARG A 96 22.93 3.05 2.25
C ARG A 96 21.60 3.61 2.78
N SER A 97 21.25 4.81 2.33
CA SER A 97 19.99 5.44 2.74
C SER A 97 18.78 4.63 2.25
N TRP A 98 17.72 4.62 3.05
CA TRP A 98 16.42 4.03 2.70
C TRP A 98 15.93 4.43 1.31
N ASP A 99 15.93 5.73 1.00
CA ASP A 99 15.41 6.22 -0.29
C ASP A 99 16.21 5.71 -1.49
N THR A 100 17.53 5.60 -1.36
CA THR A 100 18.40 5.04 -2.42
C THR A 100 18.07 3.57 -2.67
N VAL A 101 18.04 2.76 -1.62
CA VAL A 101 17.78 1.31 -1.75
C VAL A 101 16.38 1.04 -2.27
N LEU A 102 15.38 1.81 -1.80
CA LEU A 102 14.01 1.65 -2.25
C LEU A 102 13.82 2.09 -3.71
N THR A 103 14.50 3.16 -4.13
CA THR A 103 14.53 3.59 -5.54
C THR A 103 15.17 2.51 -6.41
N GLU A 104 16.29 1.92 -5.98
CA GLU A 104 16.92 0.81 -6.72
C GLU A 104 16.02 -0.42 -6.82
N ALA A 105 15.27 -0.75 -5.76
CA ALA A 105 14.29 -1.83 -5.80
C ALA A 105 13.15 -1.52 -6.78
N ASP A 106 12.62 -0.29 -6.75
CA ASP A 106 11.57 0.18 -7.67
C ASP A 106 12.06 0.12 -9.13
N GLU A 107 13.28 0.57 -9.41
CA GLU A 107 13.91 0.54 -10.74
C GLU A 107 14.20 -0.88 -11.22
N ALA A 108 14.75 -1.75 -10.36
CA ALA A 108 15.07 -3.14 -10.69
C ALA A 108 13.79 -3.92 -11.05
N ARG A 109 12.73 -3.75 -10.26
CA ARG A 109 11.43 -4.35 -10.56
C ARG A 109 10.85 -3.82 -11.86
N GLN A 110 10.89 -2.51 -12.09
CA GLN A 110 10.37 -1.91 -13.32
C GLN A 110 11.13 -2.39 -14.56
N ALA A 111 12.45 -2.59 -14.45
CA ALA A 111 13.26 -3.17 -15.52
C ALA A 111 12.85 -4.63 -15.81
N LEU A 112 12.62 -5.43 -14.78
CA LEU A 112 12.17 -6.82 -14.92
C LEU A 112 10.76 -6.92 -15.54
N ILE A 113 9.83 -6.04 -15.16
CA ILE A 113 8.49 -5.93 -15.77
C ILE A 113 8.62 -5.55 -17.25
N SER A 114 9.44 -4.53 -17.55
CA SER A 114 9.65 -4.06 -18.93
C SER A 114 10.28 -5.14 -19.80
N PHE A 115 11.20 -5.94 -19.24
CA PHE A 115 11.77 -7.09 -19.90
C PHE A 115 10.71 -8.16 -20.21
N ALA A 116 9.88 -8.55 -19.23
CA ALA A 116 8.79 -9.51 -19.46
C ALA A 116 7.85 -9.06 -20.59
N LEU A 117 7.49 -7.77 -20.63
CA LEU A 117 6.68 -7.18 -21.70
C LEU A 117 7.36 -7.18 -23.08
N SER A 118 8.69 -7.25 -23.14
CA SER A 118 9.44 -7.26 -24.39
C SER A 118 9.59 -8.64 -25.02
N LEU A 119 9.27 -9.70 -24.28
CA LEU A 119 9.43 -11.08 -24.73
C LEU A 119 8.25 -11.54 -25.59
N THR A 120 8.56 -12.38 -26.59
CA THR A 120 7.55 -13.20 -27.26
C THR A 120 7.26 -14.46 -26.46
N ASP A 121 6.10 -15.09 -26.71
CA ASP A 121 5.75 -16.36 -26.07
C ASP A 121 6.78 -17.46 -26.39
N ASP A 122 7.25 -17.52 -27.65
CA ASP A 122 8.34 -18.43 -28.06
C ASP A 122 9.63 -18.21 -27.25
N GLN A 123 9.98 -16.95 -26.95
CA GLN A 123 11.18 -16.64 -26.16
C GLN A 123 11.02 -17.09 -24.70
N ILE A 124 9.81 -17.03 -24.16
CA ILE A 124 9.50 -17.48 -22.80
C ILE A 124 9.54 -19.01 -22.72
N GLU A 125 8.92 -19.69 -23.69
CA GLU A 125 8.80 -21.15 -23.70
C GLU A 125 10.07 -21.89 -24.18
N ALA A 126 10.99 -21.20 -24.84
CA ALA A 126 12.23 -21.79 -25.32
C ALA A 126 13.14 -22.30 -24.19
N GLU A 127 13.93 -23.32 -24.53
CA GLU A 127 15.02 -23.78 -23.68
C GLU A 127 16.32 -23.07 -24.02
N TYR A 128 17.01 -22.60 -22.98
CA TYR A 128 18.32 -21.98 -23.07
C TYR A 128 19.33 -22.74 -22.22
N GLU A 129 20.60 -22.59 -22.56
CA GLU A 129 21.69 -23.05 -21.71
C GLU A 129 21.94 -22.02 -20.63
N ASP A 130 21.88 -22.45 -19.37
CA ASP A 130 22.22 -21.65 -18.20
C ASP A 130 23.08 -22.52 -17.29
N ARG A 131 24.32 -22.07 -17.04
CA ARG A 131 25.29 -22.76 -16.16
C ARG A 131 25.51 -24.23 -16.54
N GLY A 132 25.55 -24.52 -17.84
CA GLY A 132 25.76 -25.87 -18.37
C GLY A 132 24.53 -26.79 -18.30
N GLN A 133 23.36 -26.27 -17.90
CA GLN A 133 22.10 -27.00 -17.94
C GLN A 133 21.13 -26.35 -18.93
N ARG A 134 20.53 -27.17 -19.78
CA ARG A 134 19.49 -26.73 -20.72
C ARG A 134 18.12 -26.81 -20.04
N SER A 135 17.38 -25.70 -20.01
CA SER A 135 16.06 -25.60 -19.35
C SER A 135 15.27 -24.39 -19.84
N GLN A 136 13.97 -24.32 -19.51
CA GLN A 136 13.12 -23.15 -19.72
C GLN A 136 13.41 -22.05 -18.68
N ILE A 137 14.67 -21.58 -18.64
CA ILE A 137 15.16 -20.71 -17.56
C ILE A 137 14.40 -19.39 -17.47
N VAL A 138 14.01 -18.81 -18.61
CA VAL A 138 13.25 -17.56 -18.68
C VAL A 138 11.89 -17.74 -18.02
N LYS A 139 11.11 -18.75 -18.46
CA LYS A 139 9.81 -19.08 -17.86
C LYS A 139 9.92 -19.37 -16.36
N MET A 140 10.85 -20.24 -15.97
CA MET A 140 11.05 -20.64 -14.58
C MET A 140 11.34 -19.43 -13.68
N LEU A 141 12.16 -18.48 -14.14
CA LEU A 141 12.47 -17.28 -13.38
C LEU A 141 11.29 -16.29 -13.35
N LEU A 142 10.58 -16.09 -14.45
CA LEU A 142 9.36 -15.27 -14.46
C LEU A 142 8.25 -15.82 -13.55
N GLU A 143 8.22 -17.14 -13.33
CA GLU A 143 7.33 -17.79 -12.36
C GLU A 143 7.83 -17.61 -10.91
N ARG A 144 9.13 -17.77 -10.67
CA ARG A 144 9.70 -17.75 -9.31
C ARG A 144 9.84 -16.36 -8.70
N MET A 145 10.11 -15.34 -9.53
CA MET A 145 10.39 -13.99 -9.03
C MET A 145 9.20 -13.31 -8.33
N PRO A 146 7.95 -13.46 -8.80
CA PRO A 146 6.78 -13.01 -8.04
C PRO A 146 6.62 -13.74 -6.69
N GLU A 147 6.83 -15.05 -6.65
CA GLU A 147 6.72 -15.85 -5.41
C GLU A 147 7.75 -15.41 -4.38
N HIS A 148 8.98 -15.20 -4.80
CA HIS A 148 10.07 -14.75 -3.94
C HIS A 148 9.75 -13.41 -3.27
N VAL A 149 9.26 -12.41 -4.01
CA VAL A 149 8.88 -11.13 -3.41
C VAL A 149 7.65 -11.28 -2.51
N ALA A 150 6.72 -12.18 -2.84
CA ALA A 150 5.58 -12.46 -1.98
C ALA A 150 6.01 -13.05 -0.62
N GLU A 151 7.06 -13.88 -0.58
CA GLU A 151 7.65 -14.37 0.68
C GLU A 151 8.10 -13.20 1.58
N HIS A 152 8.81 -12.20 1.03
CA HIS A 152 9.21 -11.00 1.79
C HIS A 152 8.04 -10.09 2.15
N ALA A 153 7.03 -10.00 1.28
CA ALA A 153 5.83 -9.23 1.55
C ALA A 153 5.15 -9.71 2.83
N VAL A 154 5.03 -11.04 3.02
CA VAL A 154 4.44 -11.63 4.23
C VAL A 154 5.14 -11.14 5.50
N ASP A 155 6.47 -11.12 5.51
CA ASP A 155 7.24 -10.69 6.69
C ASP A 155 7.03 -9.20 7.01
N VAL A 156 7.05 -8.35 5.98
CA VAL A 156 6.80 -6.91 6.13
C VAL A 156 5.36 -6.64 6.57
N HIS A 157 4.38 -7.33 5.99
CA HIS A 157 2.97 -7.22 6.37
C HIS A 157 2.78 -7.62 7.84
N ARG A 158 3.28 -8.79 8.23
CA ARG A 158 3.15 -9.28 9.60
C ARG A 158 3.76 -8.30 10.59
N TYR A 159 4.92 -7.74 10.27
CA TYR A 159 5.52 -6.70 11.09
C TYR A 159 4.68 -5.42 11.15
N CYS A 160 4.27 -4.89 10.00
CA CYS A 160 3.61 -3.60 9.92
C CYS A 160 2.23 -3.59 10.60
N PHE A 161 1.50 -4.70 10.50
CA PHE A 161 0.17 -4.90 11.08
C PHE A 161 0.18 -5.60 12.44
N SER A 162 1.35 -5.91 13.00
CA SER A 162 1.46 -6.45 14.35
C SER A 162 0.99 -5.43 15.40
N THR A 163 0.15 -5.86 16.33
CA THR A 163 -0.31 -5.06 17.48
C THR A 163 0.80 -4.87 18.52
N ASP A 164 1.76 -5.79 18.58
CA ASP A 164 2.87 -5.77 19.53
C ASP A 164 3.95 -4.75 19.14
N ARG A 165 3.99 -4.35 17.86
CA ARG A 165 4.83 -3.26 17.35
C ARG A 165 4.53 -1.91 18.02
N TRP A 166 3.31 -1.75 18.56
CA TRP A 166 2.77 -0.45 18.93
C TRP A 166 2.68 -0.24 20.45
N GLY A 167 3.56 0.63 20.95
CA GLY A 167 3.32 1.34 22.19
C GLY A 167 2.32 2.49 21.98
N ARG A 168 1.59 2.89 23.03
CA ARG A 168 0.52 3.89 22.96
C ARG A 168 0.93 5.21 22.30
N GLU A 169 2.03 5.81 22.75
CA GLU A 169 2.49 7.10 22.19
C GLU A 169 2.88 6.97 20.71
N ARG A 170 3.51 5.84 20.37
CA ARG A 170 3.92 5.53 19.01
C ARG A 170 2.73 5.36 18.07
N LEU A 171 1.71 4.62 18.52
CA LEU A 171 0.45 4.43 17.79
C LEU A 171 -0.25 5.77 17.49
N PHE A 172 -0.38 6.66 18.48
CA PHE A 172 -1.04 7.94 18.26
C PHE A 172 -0.20 8.89 17.40
N ARG A 173 1.13 8.84 17.51
CA ARG A 173 2.02 9.56 16.59
C ARG A 173 1.82 9.09 15.16
N PHE A 174 1.77 7.77 14.95
CA PHE A 174 1.54 7.14 13.66
C PHE A 174 0.18 7.54 13.08
N TYR A 175 -0.91 7.36 13.83
CA TYR A 175 -2.27 7.74 13.42
C TYR A 175 -2.37 9.22 13.03
N ARG A 176 -1.79 10.12 13.84
CA ARG A 176 -1.76 11.57 13.52
C ARG A 176 -0.92 11.88 12.28
N ARG A 177 0.21 11.20 12.09
CA ARG A 177 1.07 11.40 10.92
C ARG A 177 0.31 11.11 9.63
N HIS A 178 -0.41 10.00 9.57
CA HIS A 178 -1.16 9.63 8.36
C HIS A 178 -2.33 10.59 8.09
N PHE A 179 -3.03 11.05 9.13
CA PHE A 179 -4.02 12.12 9.00
C PHE A 179 -3.41 13.43 8.48
N ASN A 180 -2.26 13.85 9.00
CA ASN A 180 -1.56 15.04 8.52
C ASN A 180 -1.09 14.86 7.06
N ASN A 181 -0.58 13.68 6.69
CA ASN A 181 -0.16 13.40 5.32
C ASN A 181 -1.33 13.51 4.33
N LEU A 182 -2.55 13.10 4.73
CA LEU A 182 -3.77 13.32 3.94
C LEU A 182 -4.04 14.80 3.74
N LEU A 183 -4.00 15.61 4.81
CA LEU A 183 -4.21 17.06 4.71
C LEU A 183 -3.10 17.76 3.89
N ASP A 184 -1.87 17.31 4.01
CA ASP A 184 -0.75 17.81 3.21
C ASP A 184 -0.93 17.47 1.72
N SER A 185 -1.52 16.32 1.40
CA SER A 185 -1.76 15.89 0.02
C SER A 185 -2.67 16.85 -0.76
N ILE A 186 -3.60 17.52 -0.06
CA ILE A 186 -4.52 18.50 -0.65
C ILE A 186 -4.02 19.94 -0.53
N THR A 187 -2.93 20.17 0.20
CA THR A 187 -2.41 21.52 0.44
C THR A 187 -1.98 22.19 -0.88
N GLY A 188 -2.44 23.43 -1.05
CA GLY A 188 -2.14 24.22 -2.24
C GLY A 188 -2.91 23.80 -3.49
N LEU A 189 -3.92 22.92 -3.42
CA LEU A 189 -4.82 22.67 -4.54
C LEU A 189 -5.93 23.72 -4.61
N THR A 190 -6.45 23.94 -5.83
CA THR A 190 -7.67 24.74 -6.01
C THR A 190 -8.91 23.94 -5.66
N GLU A 191 -9.95 24.59 -5.14
CA GLU A 191 -11.23 23.93 -4.84
C GLU A 191 -11.86 23.30 -6.09
N GLU A 192 -11.79 23.99 -7.24
CA GLU A 192 -12.21 23.46 -8.54
C GLU A 192 -11.53 22.12 -8.85
N SER A 193 -10.20 22.05 -8.77
CA SER A 193 -9.48 20.78 -8.99
C SER A 193 -9.93 19.69 -8.02
N CYS A 194 -10.11 20.01 -6.76
CA CYS A 194 -10.52 19.02 -5.77
C CYS A 194 -11.94 18.49 -5.97
N THR A 195 -12.79 19.20 -6.71
CA THR A 195 -14.21 18.88 -6.88
C THR A 195 -14.58 18.43 -8.30
N THR A 196 -13.67 18.56 -9.26
CA THR A 196 -13.96 18.21 -10.67
C THR A 196 -12.98 17.22 -11.29
N VAL A 197 -11.79 17.03 -10.71
CA VAL A 197 -10.76 16.15 -11.29
C VAL A 197 -10.83 14.77 -10.63
N PRO A 198 -11.06 13.69 -11.39
CA PRO A 198 -10.99 12.33 -10.87
C PRO A 198 -9.56 11.94 -10.46
N VAL A 199 -9.44 11.35 -9.29
CA VAL A 199 -8.17 10.92 -8.67
C VAL A 199 -8.09 9.40 -8.58
N GLY A 200 -9.14 8.74 -8.09
CA GLY A 200 -9.26 7.27 -8.01
C GLY A 200 -10.57 6.81 -8.66
N GLY A 201 -10.49 6.08 -9.78
CA GLY A 201 -11.65 5.81 -10.61
C GLY A 201 -12.35 7.11 -11.02
N ASP A 202 -13.66 7.19 -10.79
CA ASP A 202 -14.47 8.38 -11.05
C ASP A 202 -14.51 9.37 -9.87
N TRP A 203 -13.86 9.06 -8.75
CA TRP A 203 -13.94 9.87 -7.53
C TRP A 203 -12.97 11.04 -7.55
N THR A 204 -13.48 12.22 -7.18
CA THR A 204 -12.67 13.42 -6.99
C THR A 204 -11.94 13.42 -5.65
N VAL A 205 -11.04 14.38 -5.41
CA VAL A 205 -10.41 14.56 -4.08
C VAL A 205 -11.47 14.72 -3.00
N ARG A 206 -12.51 15.51 -3.26
CA ARG A 206 -13.60 15.75 -2.32
C ARG A 206 -14.36 14.45 -2.01
N ASP A 207 -14.58 13.60 -3.00
CA ASP A 207 -15.27 12.32 -2.81
C ASP A 207 -14.43 11.34 -1.99
N LEU A 208 -13.12 11.27 -2.26
CA LEU A 208 -12.18 10.48 -1.44
C LEU A 208 -12.18 10.95 0.02
N LEU A 209 -12.16 12.26 0.27
CA LEU A 209 -12.21 12.80 1.63
C LEU A 209 -13.56 12.50 2.33
N ALA A 210 -14.68 12.56 1.59
CA ALA A 210 -15.99 12.21 2.13
C ALA A 210 -16.11 10.71 2.45
N HIS A 211 -15.49 9.86 1.63
CA HIS A 211 -15.36 8.43 1.88
C HIS A 211 -14.53 8.15 3.14
N ILE A 212 -13.37 8.77 3.29
CA ILE A 212 -12.54 8.64 4.50
C ILE A 212 -13.32 9.11 5.73
N LEU A 213 -14.06 10.22 5.64
CA LEU A 213 -14.89 10.71 6.74
C LEU A 213 -15.94 9.67 7.15
N ALA A 214 -16.61 9.04 6.19
CA ALA A 214 -17.61 8.02 6.47
C ALA A 214 -17.04 6.83 7.26
N TRP A 215 -15.84 6.37 6.89
CA TRP A 215 -15.17 5.27 7.61
C TRP A 215 -14.61 5.72 8.97
N ASP A 216 -14.09 6.95 9.08
CA ASP A 216 -13.68 7.51 10.38
C ASP A 216 -14.86 7.62 11.37
N GLU A 217 -16.04 8.00 10.89
CA GLU A 217 -17.27 8.03 11.71
C GLU A 217 -17.65 6.64 12.22
N TYR A 218 -17.56 5.61 11.39
CA TYR A 218 -17.72 4.22 11.81
C TYR A 218 -16.70 3.83 12.90
N VAL A 219 -15.42 4.14 12.69
CA VAL A 219 -14.36 3.90 13.70
C VAL A 219 -14.67 4.61 15.01
N LEU A 220 -15.16 5.85 14.97
CA LEU A 220 -15.57 6.57 16.17
C LEU A 220 -16.71 5.86 16.91
N GLU A 221 -17.69 5.34 16.19
CA GLU A 221 -18.80 4.59 16.77
C GLU A 221 -18.36 3.27 17.41
N LEU A 222 -17.41 2.54 16.80
CA LEU A 222 -16.79 1.37 17.40
C LEU A 222 -16.04 1.71 18.69
N VAL A 223 -15.15 2.71 18.64
CA VAL A 223 -14.30 3.10 19.77
C VAL A 223 -15.12 3.69 20.93
N LYS A 224 -16.30 4.28 20.68
CA LYS A 224 -17.22 4.68 21.74
C LYS A 224 -17.71 3.50 22.58
N ARG A 225 -17.94 2.34 21.96
CA ARG A 225 -18.53 1.15 22.58
C ARG A 225 -17.49 0.14 23.07
N TRP A 226 -16.25 0.24 22.60
CA TRP A 226 -15.18 -0.70 22.93
C TRP A 226 -14.86 -0.78 24.45
N PRO A 227 -14.64 -1.99 25.02
CA PRO A 227 -14.69 -3.33 24.40
C PRO A 227 -16.09 -3.97 24.40
N ASP A 228 -17.10 -3.28 24.91
CA ASP A 228 -18.46 -3.79 25.08
C ASP A 228 -19.28 -3.66 23.77
N ILE A 229 -18.69 -4.04 22.64
CA ILE A 229 -19.39 -4.08 21.36
C ILE A 229 -20.33 -5.29 21.35
N SER A 230 -21.64 -5.02 21.32
CA SER A 230 -22.68 -6.03 21.18
C SER A 230 -23.16 -6.04 19.72
N LEU A 231 -22.62 -6.97 18.90
CA LEU A 231 -23.11 -7.19 17.53
C LEU A 231 -24.59 -7.61 17.49
N THR A 232 -25.07 -8.22 18.57
CA THR A 232 -26.47 -8.64 18.74
C THR A 232 -27.44 -7.45 18.73
N ASP A 233 -27.00 -6.25 19.11
CA ASP A 233 -27.83 -5.04 19.09
C ASP A 233 -27.75 -4.29 17.74
N ALA A 234 -26.68 -4.50 16.96
CA ALA A 234 -26.44 -3.85 15.66
C ALA A 234 -26.99 -4.64 14.46
N LEU A 235 -27.31 -5.92 14.63
CA LEU A 235 -27.76 -6.82 13.53
C LEU A 235 -29.13 -7.45 13.78
N SER A 236 -29.80 -7.09 14.88
CA SER A 236 -31.17 -7.58 15.12
C SER A 236 -32.16 -6.89 14.19
N GLU A 237 -32.65 -7.61 13.18
CA GLU A 237 -33.90 -7.32 12.48
C GLU A 237 -35.07 -7.43 13.48
N GLY A 238 -35.26 -6.40 14.30
CA GLY A 238 -36.31 -6.33 15.31
C GLY A 238 -36.89 -4.91 15.36
N PRO A 239 -38.21 -4.72 15.33
CA PRO A 239 -38.79 -3.41 15.48
C PRO A 239 -38.65 -2.94 16.93
N GLU A 240 -38.22 -1.69 17.10
CA GLU A 240 -38.38 -0.87 18.31
C GLU A 240 -37.48 -1.20 19.52
N VAL A 241 -36.22 -0.77 19.44
CA VAL A 241 -35.54 -0.17 20.60
C VAL A 241 -35.29 1.30 20.26
N ASN A 242 -35.73 2.20 21.15
CA ASN A 242 -35.73 3.66 20.99
C ASN A 242 -34.32 4.27 21.00
N GLY A 243 -33.59 4.04 19.92
CA GLY A 243 -32.33 4.66 19.54
C GLY A 243 -31.95 4.01 18.21
N GLY A 244 -32.08 4.74 17.09
CA GLY A 244 -31.80 4.19 15.76
C GLY A 244 -30.45 3.46 15.77
N ASP A 245 -30.39 2.31 15.11
CA ASP A 245 -29.15 1.55 15.01
C ASP A 245 -28.11 2.41 14.26
N GLU A 246 -27.22 3.04 15.03
CA GLU A 246 -26.20 3.96 14.54
C GLU A 246 -25.20 3.24 13.61
N PHE A 247 -25.21 1.90 13.50
CA PHE A 247 -24.38 1.15 12.55
C PHE A 247 -25.09 0.77 11.25
N SER A 248 -26.42 0.96 11.16
CA SER A 248 -27.22 0.54 10.00
C SER A 248 -26.75 1.15 8.66
N GLU A 249 -26.11 2.32 8.68
CA GLU A 249 -25.53 2.96 7.49
C GLU A 249 -24.28 2.25 6.95
N TRP A 250 -23.59 1.48 7.80
CA TRP A 250 -22.40 0.68 7.44
C TRP A 250 -22.73 -0.81 7.33
N ALA A 251 -23.91 -1.24 7.76
CA ALA A 251 -24.32 -2.64 7.77
C ALA A 251 -24.61 -3.20 6.36
N SER A 252 -24.16 -4.45 6.16
CA SER A 252 -24.49 -5.45 5.12
C SER A 252 -24.42 -5.02 3.64
N GLY A 253 -23.74 -5.83 2.83
CA GLY A 253 -23.65 -5.69 1.37
C GLY A 253 -22.21 -5.87 0.88
N GLU A 254 -22.03 -5.95 -0.44
CA GLU A 254 -20.69 -5.85 -1.03
C GLU A 254 -20.10 -4.47 -0.74
N VAL A 255 -18.79 -4.39 -0.47
CA VAL A 255 -18.08 -3.16 -0.09
C VAL A 255 -18.39 -1.99 -1.03
N ASP A 256 -18.47 -2.25 -2.33
CA ASP A 256 -18.79 -1.21 -3.34
C ASP A 256 -20.20 -0.64 -3.17
N THR A 257 -21.17 -1.46 -2.78
CA THR A 257 -22.54 -1.01 -2.53
C THR A 257 -22.61 -0.14 -1.27
N VAL A 258 -21.89 -0.54 -0.21
CA VAL A 258 -21.79 0.24 1.02
C VAL A 258 -21.11 1.58 0.73
N ASN A 259 -19.98 1.57 0.01
CA ASN A 259 -19.26 2.79 -0.37
C ASN A 259 -20.12 3.76 -1.19
N ALA A 260 -20.86 3.26 -2.19
CA ALA A 260 -21.78 4.09 -2.97
C ALA A 260 -22.87 4.74 -2.10
N ARG A 261 -23.47 3.97 -1.17
CA ARG A 261 -24.47 4.50 -0.21
C ARG A 261 -23.88 5.59 0.68
N LEU A 262 -22.68 5.35 1.23
CA LEU A 262 -21.99 6.31 2.10
C LEU A 262 -21.59 7.59 1.36
N GLN A 263 -21.23 7.47 0.08
CA GLN A 263 -20.94 8.59 -0.81
C GLN A 263 -22.21 9.41 -1.07
N ASP A 264 -23.31 8.75 -1.45
CA ASP A 264 -24.61 9.39 -1.74
C ASP A 264 -25.13 10.17 -0.52
N ALA A 265 -25.05 9.58 0.68
CA ALA A 265 -25.44 10.22 1.93
C ALA A 265 -24.66 11.52 2.21
N ARG A 266 -23.45 11.62 1.67
CA ARG A 266 -22.56 12.78 1.85
C ARG A 266 -22.52 13.67 0.62
N ALA A 267 -23.21 13.39 -0.48
CA ALA A 267 -23.08 14.12 -1.74
C ALA A 267 -23.34 15.64 -1.61
N GLY A 268 -24.18 16.05 -0.67
CA GLY A 268 -24.50 17.46 -0.41
C GLY A 268 -23.46 18.25 0.38
N LEU A 269 -22.46 17.60 0.99
CA LEU A 269 -21.46 18.29 1.82
C LEU A 269 -20.46 19.10 0.97
N THR A 270 -20.20 20.33 1.39
CA THR A 270 -19.11 21.14 0.82
C THR A 270 -17.74 20.59 1.22
N MET A 271 -16.68 21.00 0.52
CA MET A 271 -15.31 20.65 0.89
C MET A 271 -14.97 21.06 2.34
N ILE A 272 -15.45 22.23 2.78
CA ILE A 272 -15.21 22.73 4.14
C ILE A 272 -15.88 21.83 5.18
N GLU A 273 -17.13 21.42 4.94
CA GLU A 273 -17.86 20.55 5.86
C GLU A 273 -17.21 19.16 5.97
N VAL A 274 -16.73 18.60 4.85
CA VAL A 274 -15.99 17.34 4.85
C VAL A 274 -14.70 17.46 5.67
N LEU A 275 -13.92 18.53 5.47
CA LEU A 275 -12.67 18.74 6.20
C LEU A 275 -12.87 19.01 7.69
N ASP A 276 -13.90 19.79 8.07
CA ASP A 276 -14.25 20.00 9.48
C ASP A 276 -14.72 18.69 10.14
N GLY A 277 -15.50 17.89 9.42
CA GLY A 277 -15.90 16.55 9.81
C GLY A 277 -14.69 15.65 10.10
N LEU A 278 -13.75 15.56 9.16
CA LEU A 278 -12.51 14.78 9.30
C LEU A 278 -11.70 15.23 10.53
N ALA A 279 -11.42 16.52 10.66
CA ALA A 279 -10.66 17.05 11.79
C ALA A 279 -11.37 16.82 13.14
N THR A 280 -12.70 16.93 13.15
CA THR A 280 -13.52 16.69 14.34
C THR A 280 -13.54 15.22 14.71
N CYS A 281 -13.74 14.32 13.74
CA CYS A 281 -13.80 12.88 13.95
C CYS A 281 -12.45 12.36 14.47
N HIS A 282 -11.36 12.70 13.78
CA HIS A 282 -9.99 12.34 14.17
C HIS A 282 -9.70 12.73 15.62
N ARG A 283 -9.99 13.99 16.01
CA ARG A 283 -9.80 14.46 17.39
C ARG A 283 -10.65 13.69 18.40
N ARG A 284 -11.89 13.31 18.05
CA ARG A 284 -12.78 12.54 18.93
C ARG A 284 -12.28 11.12 19.13
N ILE A 285 -11.82 10.45 18.06
CA ILE A 285 -11.21 9.12 18.11
C ILE A 285 -10.00 9.15 19.05
N VAL A 286 -9.03 10.05 18.79
CA VAL A 286 -7.83 10.18 19.62
C VAL A 286 -8.17 10.43 21.09
N ASN A 287 -9.10 11.34 21.37
CA ASN A 287 -9.51 11.64 22.75
C ASN A 287 -10.21 10.45 23.43
N ARG A 288 -10.98 9.65 22.69
CA ARG A 288 -11.63 8.45 23.23
C ARG A 288 -10.60 7.38 23.54
N CYS A 289 -9.75 7.02 22.58
CA CYS A 289 -8.69 6.01 22.76
C CYS A 289 -7.72 6.39 23.88
N ARG A 290 -7.36 7.67 24.03
CA ARG A 290 -6.48 8.14 25.12
C ARG A 290 -7.04 7.93 26.52
N ARG A 291 -8.37 7.85 26.66
CA ARG A 291 -9.04 7.58 27.94
C ARG A 291 -9.23 6.09 28.22
N MET A 292 -9.03 5.22 27.24
CA MET A 292 -9.09 3.77 27.41
C MET A 292 -7.81 3.26 28.09
N SER A 293 -7.92 2.24 28.93
CA SER A 293 -6.76 1.52 29.45
C SER A 293 -6.02 0.77 28.34
N ASP A 294 -4.75 0.42 28.55
CA ASP A 294 -3.99 -0.41 27.59
C ASP A 294 -4.63 -1.79 27.43
N GLU A 295 -5.18 -2.34 28.51
CA GLU A 295 -5.94 -3.59 28.49
C GLU A 295 -7.17 -3.48 27.59
N ALA A 296 -8.00 -2.44 27.76
CA ALA A 296 -9.19 -2.26 26.94
C ALA A 296 -8.86 -2.03 25.45
N MET A 297 -7.75 -1.32 25.15
CA MET A 297 -7.30 -1.14 23.76
C MET A 297 -6.80 -2.43 23.12
N ARG A 298 -6.33 -3.39 23.93
CA ARG A 298 -5.81 -4.70 23.48
C ARG A 298 -6.84 -5.83 23.57
N THR A 299 -7.99 -5.60 24.21
CA THR A 299 -9.09 -6.55 24.20
C THR A 299 -9.55 -6.77 22.77
N GLU A 300 -9.42 -8.01 22.30
CA GLU A 300 -9.95 -8.41 21.00
C GLU A 300 -11.46 -8.60 21.08
N VAL A 301 -12.16 -8.05 20.10
CA VAL A 301 -13.60 -8.23 19.92
C VAL A 301 -13.88 -8.51 18.46
N GLU A 302 -15.08 -9.01 18.20
CA GLU A 302 -15.65 -9.07 16.85
C GLU A 302 -16.43 -7.77 16.64
N TYR A 303 -16.07 -6.98 15.64
CA TYR A 303 -16.66 -5.66 15.39
C TYR A 303 -17.36 -5.54 14.04
N ASP A 304 -17.17 -6.53 13.17
CA ASP A 304 -17.92 -6.73 11.92
C ASP A 304 -18.03 -8.24 11.62
N GLU A 305 -18.84 -8.64 10.64
CA GLU A 305 -19.10 -10.04 10.30
C GLU A 305 -17.81 -10.81 9.95
N GLY A 306 -17.34 -11.63 10.89
CA GLY A 306 -16.08 -12.38 10.75
C GLY A 306 -14.81 -11.55 10.97
N GLU A 307 -14.93 -10.24 11.18
CA GLU A 307 -13.79 -9.37 11.47
C GLU A 307 -13.54 -9.25 12.98
N ARG A 308 -12.34 -9.70 13.37
CA ARG A 308 -11.88 -9.67 14.75
C ARG A 308 -10.61 -8.85 14.87
N GLY A 309 -10.49 -8.12 15.96
CA GLY A 309 -9.29 -7.34 16.24
C GLY A 309 -9.44 -6.50 17.50
N ASN A 310 -8.47 -5.64 17.74
CA ASN A 310 -8.49 -4.69 18.84
C ASN A 310 -8.36 -3.24 18.35
N VAL A 311 -8.43 -2.27 19.26
CA VAL A 311 -8.33 -0.84 18.89
C VAL A 311 -6.99 -0.52 18.23
N VAL A 312 -5.91 -1.24 18.57
CA VAL A 312 -4.62 -1.07 17.90
C VAL A 312 -4.72 -1.47 16.44
N ASN A 313 -5.29 -2.64 16.13
CA ASN A 313 -5.53 -3.07 14.75
C ASN A 313 -6.40 -2.07 14.00
N LEU A 314 -7.49 -1.62 14.61
CA LEU A 314 -8.44 -0.69 14.01
C LEU A 314 -7.74 0.62 13.62
N LEU A 315 -6.97 1.24 14.52
CA LEU A 315 -6.25 2.48 14.23
C LEU A 315 -5.13 2.31 13.19
N VAL A 316 -4.46 1.16 13.17
CA VAL A 316 -3.43 0.86 12.15
C VAL A 316 -4.08 0.67 10.78
N SER A 317 -5.17 -0.10 10.70
CA SER A 317 -5.93 -0.31 9.46
C SER A 317 -6.48 1.02 8.91
N THR A 318 -7.09 1.83 9.78
CA THR A 318 -7.59 3.18 9.43
C THR A 318 -6.47 4.10 8.93
N SER A 319 -5.29 4.03 9.56
CA SER A 319 -4.12 4.81 9.11
C SER A 319 -3.62 4.36 7.74
N ALA A 320 -3.61 3.05 7.48
CA ALA A 320 -3.22 2.50 6.19
C ALA A 320 -4.22 2.91 5.10
N HIS A 321 -5.51 2.76 5.35
CA HIS A 321 -6.59 3.22 4.47
C HIS A 321 -6.49 4.72 4.15
N THR A 322 -6.22 5.55 5.16
CA THR A 322 -5.96 6.99 4.98
C THR A 322 -4.73 7.25 4.12
N ALA A 323 -3.66 6.47 4.32
CA ALA A 323 -2.41 6.62 3.56
C ALA A 323 -2.60 6.26 2.08
N ASP A 324 -3.44 5.27 1.78
CA ASP A 324 -3.74 4.83 0.41
C ASP A 324 -4.35 5.94 -0.41
N HIS A 325 -5.41 6.56 0.12
CA HIS A 325 -6.06 7.67 -0.55
C HIS A 325 -5.18 8.93 -0.61
N ALA A 326 -4.33 9.17 0.39
CA ALA A 326 -3.32 10.22 0.29
C ALA A 326 -2.33 9.95 -0.86
N ALA A 327 -1.91 8.70 -1.05
CA ALA A 327 -1.02 8.29 -2.13
C ALA A 327 -1.67 8.47 -3.51
N GLU A 328 -2.96 8.16 -3.66
CA GLU A 328 -3.73 8.41 -4.89
C GLU A 328 -3.72 9.91 -5.24
N ILE A 329 -3.94 10.78 -4.25
CA ILE A 329 -3.90 12.24 -4.44
C ILE A 329 -2.48 12.68 -4.82
N TYR A 330 -1.44 12.20 -4.14
CA TYR A 330 -0.05 12.51 -4.50
C TYR A 330 0.31 12.05 -5.91
N ALA A 331 -0.13 10.87 -6.34
CA ALA A 331 0.07 10.37 -7.69
C ALA A 331 -0.60 11.30 -8.72
N ALA A 332 -1.86 11.68 -8.50
CA ALA A 332 -2.56 12.63 -9.37
C ALA A 332 -1.89 14.00 -9.46
N ARG A 333 -1.22 14.45 -8.38
CA ARG A 333 -0.40 15.66 -8.40
C ARG A 333 0.88 15.49 -9.22
N ALA A 334 1.58 14.38 -9.04
CA ALA A 334 2.80 14.07 -9.77
C ALA A 334 2.54 13.96 -11.29
N ASP A 335 1.38 13.42 -11.66
CA ASP A 335 0.88 13.35 -13.04
C ASP A 335 0.49 14.72 -13.62
N GLY A 336 0.41 15.76 -12.79
CA GLY A 336 -0.05 17.09 -13.19
C GLY A 336 -1.56 17.19 -13.43
N ARG A 337 -2.35 16.19 -13.00
CA ARG A 337 -3.82 16.21 -13.14
C ARG A 337 -4.48 17.26 -12.24
N LEU A 338 -3.92 17.47 -11.05
CA LEU A 338 -4.45 18.41 -10.06
C LEU A 338 -3.78 19.78 -10.18
N VAL A 339 -4.58 20.85 -10.29
CA VAL A 339 -4.06 22.22 -10.50
C VAL A 339 -3.67 22.85 -9.16
N PRO A 340 -2.39 23.25 -8.97
CA PRO A 340 -1.97 23.97 -7.79
C PRO A 340 -2.42 25.43 -7.84
N LEU A 341 -2.70 26.01 -6.67
CA LEU A 341 -2.84 27.45 -6.45
C LEU A 341 -1.55 28.14 -6.90
N ARG A 342 -1.60 28.78 -8.08
CA ARG A 342 -0.53 29.68 -8.50
C ARG A 342 -0.65 30.96 -7.67
N LEU A 343 0.23 31.11 -6.67
CA LEU A 343 0.45 32.41 -6.06
C LEU A 343 0.92 33.36 -7.17
N ARG A 344 0.07 34.33 -7.53
CA ARG A 344 0.48 35.43 -8.40
C ARG A 344 1.57 36.20 -7.67
N ILE A 345 2.83 35.93 -7.99
CA ILE A 345 3.90 36.86 -7.70
C ILE A 345 3.62 38.05 -8.60
N GLN A 346 3.10 39.15 -8.03
CA GLN A 346 3.08 40.41 -8.75
C GLN A 346 4.54 40.81 -9.01
N PRO A 347 4.94 41.05 -10.27
CA PRO A 347 6.22 41.68 -10.52
C PRO A 347 6.16 43.10 -9.96
N GLU A 348 7.08 43.43 -9.06
CA GLU A 348 7.32 44.80 -8.57
C GLU A 348 7.77 45.74 -9.71
#